data_AF-A0A1N7MXV1-F1
#
_entry.id   AF-A0A1N7MXV1-F1
#
_cell.length_a   1.000
_cell.length_b   1.000
_cell.length_c   1.000
_cell.angle_alpha   90.00
_cell.angle_beta   90.00
_cell.angle_gamma   90.00
#
_symmetry.space_group_name_H-M   'P 1'
#
loop_
_entity.id
_entity.type
_entity.pdbx_description
1 polymer ?
#
loop_
_entity_poly.entity_id
_entity_poly.type
_entity_poly.pdbx_seq_one_letter_code
_entity_poly.pdbx_strand_id
1 'polypeptide(L)'
;MEFRNISGFEFVKAGEFVKTDIPCNLKRWDSYIKINFFDKRYERADETVYVVTTGENILYVGEFSYNLRDRWLTRGYVNHHMYSNINDFLESNQELYIWLAVEPYCNIESHGKLNISKSLEQHILNDTRPNWNRRNKNSGSVEWRVKNCIKLNTFINIP
;
A
#
# COMPACT_ATOMS: atom_id res chain seq x y z
N MET A 1 3.00 0.31 -20.59
CA MET A 1 2.31 0.07 -19.31
C MET A 1 2.90 -1.20 -18.75
N GLU A 2 3.41 -1.17 -17.52
CA GLU A 2 4.16 -2.27 -16.90
C GLU A 2 3.28 -2.93 -15.82
N PHE A 3 3.31 -4.25 -15.79
CA PHE A 3 2.52 -5.07 -14.87
C PHE A 3 3.41 -6.03 -14.09
N ARG A 4 3.00 -6.35 -12.85
CA ARG A 4 3.68 -7.32 -11.99
C ARG A 4 2.65 -8.17 -11.26
N ASN A 5 2.95 -9.45 -11.04
CA ASN A 5 2.17 -10.31 -10.16
C ASN A 5 2.74 -10.26 -8.74
N ILE A 6 1.90 -9.96 -7.74
CA ILE A 6 2.29 -9.90 -6.31
C ILE A 6 1.27 -10.69 -5.51
N SER A 7 1.73 -11.73 -4.81
CA SER A 7 0.87 -12.67 -4.06
C SER A 7 -0.31 -13.22 -4.87
N GLY A 8 -0.12 -13.46 -6.17
CA GLY A 8 -1.16 -13.99 -7.06
C GLY A 8 -2.05 -12.94 -7.71
N PHE A 9 -1.88 -11.64 -7.40
CA PHE A 9 -2.70 -10.55 -7.95
C PHE A 9 -1.91 -9.68 -8.91
N GLU A 10 -2.57 -9.16 -9.94
CA GLU A 10 -1.97 -8.26 -10.91
C GLU A 10 -1.94 -6.81 -10.40
N PHE A 11 -0.77 -6.19 -10.56
CA PHE A 11 -0.52 -4.80 -10.22
C PHE A 11 -0.02 -4.05 -11.45
N VAL A 12 -0.48 -2.82 -11.62
CA VAL A 12 0.00 -1.89 -12.65
C VAL A 12 0.93 -0.84 -12.03
N LYS A 13 2.04 -0.56 -12.71
CA LYS A 13 2.97 0.51 -12.30
C LYS A 13 2.31 1.85 -12.54
N ALA A 14 1.99 2.58 -11.47
CA ALA A 14 1.18 3.79 -11.55
C ALA A 14 2.02 5.07 -11.61
N GLY A 15 3.17 5.09 -10.95
CA GLY A 15 4.05 6.25 -10.99
C GLY A 15 5.36 6.04 -10.27
N GLU A 16 6.18 7.07 -10.36
CA GLU A 16 7.51 7.15 -9.78
C GLU A 16 7.59 8.28 -8.75
N PHE A 17 8.22 8.04 -7.61
CA PHE A 17 8.51 9.09 -6.66
C PHE A 17 9.73 9.88 -7.14
N VAL A 18 9.60 11.21 -7.19
CA VAL A 18 10.68 12.09 -7.67
C VAL A 18 10.88 13.26 -6.72
N LYS A 19 12.13 13.66 -6.55
CA LYS A 19 12.47 14.93 -5.89
C LYS A 19 12.23 16.11 -6.81
N THR A 20 11.97 17.27 -6.21
CA THR A 20 11.84 18.55 -6.91
C THR A 20 12.50 19.66 -6.09
N ASP A 21 13.14 20.61 -6.78
CA ASP A 21 13.81 21.75 -6.15
C ASP A 21 12.82 22.80 -5.60
N ILE A 22 11.54 22.69 -5.98
CA ILE A 22 10.48 23.62 -5.54
C ILE A 22 9.67 22.93 -4.44
N PRO A 23 9.82 23.30 -3.16
CA PRO A 23 9.04 22.70 -2.10
C PRO A 23 7.58 23.12 -2.13
N CYS A 24 6.74 22.29 -1.51
CA CYS A 24 5.42 22.69 -1.05
C CYS A 24 5.41 22.81 0.46
N ASN A 25 5.14 24.02 0.96
CA ASN A 25 4.99 24.25 2.39
C ASN A 25 3.70 23.62 2.91
N LEU A 26 3.79 22.42 3.46
CA LEU A 26 2.71 21.77 4.21
C LEU A 26 2.65 22.37 5.62
N LYS A 27 1.51 22.24 6.31
CA LYS A 27 1.22 22.97 7.57
C LYS A 27 2.33 22.94 8.65
N ARG A 28 3.21 21.93 8.64
CA ARG A 28 4.25 21.73 9.66
C ARG A 28 5.66 21.50 9.08
N TRP A 29 5.80 21.36 7.77
CA TRP A 29 7.04 20.95 7.11
C TRP A 29 6.96 21.15 5.59
N ASP A 30 8.10 21.17 4.91
CA ASP A 30 8.17 21.34 3.45
C ASP A 30 8.34 19.98 2.76
N SER A 31 7.47 19.69 1.79
CA SER A 31 7.59 18.49 0.96
C SER A 31 8.30 18.81 -0.35
N TYR A 32 9.36 18.06 -0.63
CA TYR A 32 10.18 18.14 -1.84
C TYR A 32 9.94 16.95 -2.76
N ILE A 33 8.91 16.14 -2.51
CA ILE A 33 8.67 14.89 -3.23
C ILE A 33 7.33 14.95 -3.93
N LYS A 34 7.31 14.54 -5.20
CA LYS A 34 6.11 14.35 -6.01
C LYS A 34 6.01 12.89 -6.45
N ILE A 35 4.83 12.51 -6.91
CA ILE A 35 4.64 11.28 -7.67
C ILE A 35 4.42 11.68 -9.13
N ASN A 36 5.32 11.26 -10.01
CA ASN A 36 5.14 11.37 -11.45
C ASN A 36 4.31 10.18 -11.93
N PHE A 37 2.99 10.39 -12.06
CA PHE A 37 2.09 9.35 -12.55
C PHE A 37 2.26 9.14 -14.05
N PHE A 38 2.37 7.88 -14.48
CA PHE A 38 2.43 7.52 -15.90
C PHE A 38 1.09 7.74 -16.61
N ASP A 39 -0.01 7.70 -15.86
CA ASP A 39 -1.33 8.15 -16.30
C ASP A 39 -2.01 8.95 -15.18
N LYS A 40 -2.46 10.16 -15.49
CA LYS A 40 -3.14 11.05 -14.52
C LYS A 40 -4.43 10.48 -13.94
N ARG A 41 -5.03 9.47 -14.58
CA ARG A 41 -6.19 8.76 -14.04
C ARG A 41 -5.86 7.99 -12.76
N TYR A 42 -4.62 7.55 -12.56
CA TYR A 42 -4.21 6.82 -11.34
C TYR A 42 -4.33 7.67 -10.06
N GLU A 43 -4.21 9.00 -10.15
CA GLU A 43 -4.48 9.90 -9.02
C GLU A 43 -5.92 9.74 -8.49
N ARG A 44 -6.85 9.37 -9.36
CA ARG A 44 -8.28 9.19 -9.09
C ARG A 44 -8.70 7.73 -9.07
N ALA A 45 -7.75 6.79 -9.01
CA ALA A 45 -8.07 5.38 -8.84
C ALA A 45 -8.91 5.20 -7.56
N ASP A 46 -9.97 4.39 -7.66
CA ASP A 46 -10.84 4.02 -6.54
C ASP A 46 -10.12 3.06 -5.58
N GLU A 47 -10.77 2.74 -4.45
CA GLU A 47 -10.22 1.89 -3.38
C GLU A 47 -9.49 0.65 -3.90
N THR A 48 -8.17 0.62 -3.66
CA THR A 48 -7.32 -0.51 -4.01
C THR A 48 -6.14 -0.62 -3.04
N VAL A 49 -5.46 -1.77 -3.09
CA VAL A 49 -4.15 -1.95 -2.45
C VAL A 49 -3.06 -1.41 -3.36
N TYR A 50 -2.00 -0.89 -2.76
CA TYR A 50 -0.80 -0.44 -3.45
C TYR A 50 0.46 -1.00 -2.80
N VAL A 51 1.53 -1.08 -3.57
CA VAL A 51 2.87 -1.36 -3.08
C VAL A 51 3.86 -0.28 -3.52
N VAL A 52 4.83 0.02 -2.67
CA VAL A 52 6.00 0.84 -3.00
C VAL A 52 7.20 -0.09 -3.13
N THR A 53 7.94 0.04 -4.22
CA THR A 53 9.04 -0.87 -4.56
C THR A 53 10.30 -0.13 -4.97
N THR A 54 11.45 -0.78 -4.77
CA THR A 54 12.69 -0.49 -5.51
C THR A 54 13.14 -1.76 -6.24
N GLY A 55 13.22 -1.72 -7.57
CA GLY A 55 13.37 -2.92 -8.39
C GLY A 55 12.32 -4.00 -8.05
N GLU A 56 12.77 -5.20 -7.67
CA GLU A 56 11.92 -6.32 -7.24
C GLU A 56 11.54 -6.29 -5.75
N ASN A 57 12.16 -5.41 -4.95
CA ASN A 57 11.94 -5.37 -3.50
C ASN A 57 10.70 -4.56 -3.16
N ILE A 58 9.76 -5.17 -2.43
CA ILE A 58 8.59 -4.48 -1.85
C ILE A 58 9.01 -3.86 -0.53
N LEU A 59 8.95 -2.54 -0.45
CA LEU A 59 9.38 -1.75 0.70
C LEU A 59 8.21 -1.39 1.61
N TYR A 60 7.05 -1.14 1.01
CA TYR A 60 5.84 -0.76 1.73
C TYR A 60 4.59 -1.26 1.00
N VAL A 61 3.57 -1.64 1.77
CA VAL A 61 2.26 -2.05 1.29
C VAL A 61 1.21 -1.24 2.05
N GLY A 62 0.15 -0.82 1.38
CA GLY A 62 -1.00 -0.21 2.03
C GLY A 62 -2.24 -0.25 1.17
N GLU A 63 -3.37 0.15 1.72
CA GLU A 63 -4.60 0.41 0.97
C GLU A 63 -5.09 1.85 1.19
N PHE A 64 -6.01 2.27 0.34
CA PHE A 64 -6.78 3.49 0.56
C PHE A 64 -8.24 3.27 0.21
N SER A 65 -9.16 3.84 1.00
CA SER A 65 -10.61 3.63 0.83
C SER A 65 -11.33 4.74 0.04
N TYR A 66 -10.61 5.67 -0.59
CA TYR A 66 -11.23 6.73 -1.41
C TYR A 66 -10.51 6.93 -2.73
N ASN A 67 -9.39 7.65 -2.75
CA ASN A 67 -8.53 7.70 -3.93
C ASN A 67 -7.05 7.86 -3.56
N LEU A 68 -6.19 7.58 -4.54
CA LEU A 68 -4.75 7.63 -4.34
C LEU A 68 -4.25 9.03 -4.01
N ARG A 69 -4.81 10.07 -4.65
CA ARG A 69 -4.44 11.46 -4.41
C ARG A 69 -4.67 11.83 -2.94
N ASP A 70 -5.82 11.48 -2.36
CA ASP A 70 -6.13 11.84 -0.97
C ASP A 70 -5.32 11.01 0.02
N ARG A 71 -4.92 9.79 -0.36
CA ARG A 71 -4.02 8.96 0.45
C ARG A 71 -2.60 9.51 0.50
N TRP A 72 -2.07 9.95 -0.64
CA TRP A 72 -0.63 10.22 -0.79
C TRP A 72 -0.28 11.68 -0.93
N LEU A 73 -1.18 12.53 -1.42
CA LEU A 73 -0.85 13.85 -1.92
C LEU A 73 -1.58 14.97 -1.18
N THR A 74 -0.92 16.10 -1.07
CA THR A 74 -1.53 17.38 -0.71
C THR A 74 -0.96 18.44 -1.65
N ARG A 75 -1.83 19.12 -2.41
CA ARG A 75 -1.43 20.09 -3.47
C ARG A 75 -0.42 19.52 -4.49
N GLY A 76 -0.50 18.22 -4.78
CA GLY A 76 0.37 17.53 -5.74
C GLY A 76 1.72 17.06 -5.19
N TYR A 77 1.96 17.22 -3.89
CA TYR A 77 3.19 16.79 -3.21
C TYR A 77 2.90 15.67 -2.24
N VAL A 78 3.87 14.78 -2.03
CA VAL A 78 3.74 13.67 -1.09
C VAL A 78 3.54 14.21 0.31
N ASN A 79 2.43 13.79 0.93
CA ASN A 79 2.07 14.05 2.32
C ASN A 79 1.60 12.73 2.93
N HIS A 80 2.55 11.85 3.23
CA HIS A 80 2.30 10.52 3.77
C HIS A 80 3.32 10.22 4.88
N HIS A 81 2.94 9.39 5.85
CA HIS A 81 3.80 9.06 7.00
C HIS A 81 5.10 8.31 6.62
N MET A 82 5.19 7.82 5.37
CA MET A 82 6.40 7.22 4.80
C MET A 82 7.34 8.24 4.14
N TYR A 83 7.06 9.55 4.23
CA TYR A 83 7.85 10.59 3.55
C TYR A 83 9.35 10.48 3.84
N SER A 84 9.76 10.35 5.11
CA SER A 84 11.18 10.28 5.47
C SER A 84 11.88 9.09 4.80
N ASN A 85 11.26 7.90 4.81
CA ASN A 85 11.83 6.72 4.16
C ASN A 85 12.00 6.92 2.65
N ILE A 86 11.00 7.56 1.99
CA ILE A 86 11.06 7.87 0.56
C ILE A 86 12.17 8.88 0.29
N ASN A 87 12.28 9.92 1.12
CA ASN A 87 13.33 10.92 0.99
C ASN A 87 14.72 10.27 1.06
N ASP A 88 14.97 9.46 2.09
CA ASP A 88 16.28 8.82 2.31
C ASP A 88 16.69 7.89 1.16
N PHE A 89 15.72 7.19 0.56
CA PHE A 89 15.94 6.37 -0.63
C PHE A 89 16.26 7.21 -1.87
N LEU A 90 15.54 8.30 -2.09
CA LEU A 90 15.79 9.21 -3.22
C LEU A 90 17.14 9.93 -3.08
N GLU A 91 17.57 10.29 -1.85
CA GLU A 91 18.93 10.83 -1.60
C GLU A 91 20.03 9.83 -1.95
N SER A 92 19.72 8.53 -1.86
CA SER A 92 20.64 7.45 -2.22
C SER A 92 20.61 7.12 -3.71
N ASN A 93 20.00 7.97 -4.56
CA ASN A 93 19.79 7.79 -5.99
C ASN A 93 19.10 6.45 -6.34
N GLN A 94 18.20 5.98 -5.48
CA GLN A 94 17.41 4.79 -5.76
C GLN A 94 16.05 5.15 -6.36
N GLU A 95 15.62 4.38 -7.34
CA GLU A 95 14.30 4.52 -7.94
C GLU A 95 13.23 3.91 -7.03
N LEU A 96 12.12 4.64 -6.90
CA LEU A 96 10.96 4.22 -6.13
C LEU A 96 9.70 4.32 -6.97
N TYR A 97 8.95 3.23 -7.03
CA TYR A 97 7.72 3.14 -7.80
C TYR A 97 6.55 2.80 -6.92
N ILE A 98 5.37 3.34 -7.26
CA ILE A 98 4.09 2.91 -6.69
C ILE A 98 3.32 2.09 -7.71
N TRP A 99 2.78 0.97 -7.25
CA TRP A 99 1.98 0.04 -8.04
C TRP A 99 0.61 -0.11 -7.41
N LEU A 100 -0.42 -0.28 -8.24
CA LEU A 100 -1.83 -0.41 -7.81
C LEU A 100 -2.38 -1.76 -8.24
N ALA A 101 -3.12 -2.46 -7.38
CA ALA A 101 -3.82 -3.67 -7.81
C ALA A 101 -4.94 -3.32 -8.80
N VAL A 102 -5.03 -4.11 -9.87
CA VAL A 102 -5.94 -3.86 -11.00
C VAL A 102 -7.38 -4.24 -10.67
N GLU A 103 -7.59 -5.43 -10.08
CA GLU A 103 -8.93 -5.93 -9.72
C GLU A 103 -8.94 -6.51 -8.30
N PRO A 104 -9.01 -5.65 -7.25
CA PRO A 104 -9.04 -6.11 -5.87
C PRO A 104 -10.45 -6.52 -5.43
N TYR A 105 -11.19 -7.25 -6.27
CA TYR A 105 -12.58 -7.63 -6.00
C TYR A 105 -12.78 -9.14 -6.11
N CYS A 106 -13.61 -9.70 -5.23
CA CYS A 106 -14.15 -11.04 -5.39
C CYS A 106 -15.66 -11.00 -5.65
N ASN A 107 -16.16 -11.96 -6.43
CA ASN A 107 -17.59 -12.11 -6.63
C ASN A 107 -18.18 -12.90 -5.47
N ILE A 108 -19.24 -12.36 -4.87
CA ILE A 108 -20.10 -13.05 -3.92
C ILE A 108 -21.40 -13.37 -4.66
N GLU A 109 -21.74 -14.65 -4.74
CA GLU A 109 -22.98 -15.11 -5.36
C GLU A 109 -24.16 -14.34 -4.78
N SER A 110 -25.06 -13.84 -5.64
CA SER A 110 -26.21 -13.00 -5.31
C SER A 110 -25.96 -11.63 -4.65
N HIS A 111 -24.73 -11.32 -4.22
CA HIS A 111 -24.37 -10.06 -3.54
C HIS A 111 -23.44 -9.14 -4.34
N GLY A 112 -22.93 -9.58 -5.50
CA GLY A 112 -22.11 -8.77 -6.38
C GLY A 112 -20.62 -8.79 -6.03
N LYS A 113 -19.90 -7.70 -6.31
CA LYS A 113 -18.45 -7.59 -6.07
C LYS A 113 -18.16 -7.07 -4.67
N LEU A 114 -17.36 -7.81 -3.90
CA LEU A 114 -16.78 -7.36 -2.63
C LEU A 114 -15.35 -6.87 -2.86
N ASN A 115 -15.03 -5.66 -2.42
CA ASN A 115 -13.65 -5.16 -2.39
C ASN A 115 -12.86 -5.92 -1.31
N ILE A 116 -11.75 -6.53 -1.71
CA ILE A 116 -10.86 -7.32 -0.84
C ILE A 116 -9.51 -6.64 -0.59
N SER A 117 -9.37 -5.34 -0.88
CA SER A 117 -8.10 -4.60 -0.76
C SER A 117 -7.44 -4.71 0.61
N LYS A 118 -8.21 -4.60 1.70
CA LYS A 118 -7.70 -4.77 3.07
C LYS A 118 -7.21 -6.19 3.34
N SER A 119 -7.95 -7.20 2.86
CA SER A 119 -7.54 -8.61 2.97
C SER A 119 -6.29 -8.89 2.14
N LEU A 120 -6.20 -8.27 0.96
CA LEU A 120 -5.05 -8.39 0.07
C LEU A 120 -3.80 -7.69 0.65
N GLU A 121 -3.92 -6.48 1.20
CA GLU A 121 -2.85 -5.82 1.96
C GLU A 121 -2.32 -6.77 3.03
N GLN A 122 -3.22 -7.32 3.86
CA GLN A 122 -2.82 -8.22 4.93
C GLN A 122 -2.14 -9.50 4.42
N HIS A 123 -2.58 -10.04 3.29
CA HIS A 123 -1.96 -11.19 2.64
C HIS A 123 -0.54 -10.88 2.17
N ILE A 124 -0.35 -9.79 1.41
CA ILE A 124 0.96 -9.36 0.91
C ILE A 124 1.91 -9.06 2.08
N LEU A 125 1.43 -8.42 3.15
CA LEU A 125 2.22 -8.16 4.36
C LEU A 125 2.73 -9.43 5.04
N ASN A 126 1.99 -10.54 4.95
CA ASN A 126 2.40 -11.82 5.53
C ASN A 126 3.44 -12.53 4.66
N ASP A 127 3.26 -12.46 3.34
CA ASP A 127 4.13 -13.12 2.37
C ASP A 127 5.48 -12.41 2.25
N THR A 128 5.45 -11.08 2.15
CA THR A 128 6.62 -10.28 1.74
C THR A 128 7.34 -9.60 2.89
N ARG A 129 6.65 -9.39 4.03
CA ARG A 129 7.18 -8.76 5.25
C ARG A 129 8.01 -7.49 4.97
N PRO A 130 7.43 -6.50 4.29
CA PRO A 130 8.13 -5.30 3.87
C PRO A 130 8.66 -4.52 5.08
N ASN A 131 9.88 -4.00 4.95
CA ASN A 131 10.63 -3.41 6.06
C ASN A 131 10.05 -2.07 6.56
N TRP A 132 9.29 -1.34 5.74
CA TRP A 132 8.67 -0.08 6.17
C TRP A 132 7.32 -0.26 6.87
N ASN A 133 6.67 -1.41 6.72
CA ASN A 133 5.45 -1.69 7.45
C ASN A 133 5.77 -2.13 8.88
N ARG A 134 5.54 -1.23 9.84
CA ARG A 134 5.60 -1.57 11.27
C ARG A 134 4.51 -2.59 11.59
N ARG A 135 4.90 -3.70 12.21
CA ARG A 135 3.97 -4.72 12.70
C ARG A 135 4.16 -4.94 14.20
N ASN A 136 3.10 -5.37 14.88
CA ASN A 136 3.21 -5.78 16.28
C ASN A 136 4.18 -6.96 16.41
N LYS A 137 4.97 -6.97 17.50
CA LYS A 137 6.02 -7.98 17.79
C LYS A 137 5.53 -9.43 17.60
N ASN A 138 4.26 -9.69 17.92
CA ASN A 138 3.67 -11.03 17.87
C ASN A 138 2.81 -11.30 16.62
N SER A 139 2.69 -10.34 15.71
CA SER A 139 1.77 -10.43 14.55
C SER A 139 2.09 -11.57 13.59
N GLY A 140 3.36 -12.01 13.54
CA GLY A 140 3.81 -13.18 12.76
C GLY A 140 3.95 -14.48 13.57
N SER A 141 3.72 -14.46 14.89
CA SER A 141 3.86 -15.65 15.73
C SER A 141 2.58 -16.48 15.72
N VAL A 142 2.60 -17.60 14.99
CA VAL A 142 1.49 -18.56 14.96
C VAL A 142 1.25 -19.12 16.36
N GLU A 143 2.29 -19.53 17.07
CA GLU A 143 2.21 -20.06 18.44
C GLU A 143 1.55 -19.08 19.41
N TRP A 144 1.98 -17.81 19.39
CA TRP A 144 1.38 -16.79 20.25
C TRP A 144 -0.10 -16.60 19.93
N ARG A 145 -0.47 -16.55 18.64
CA ARG A 145 -1.87 -16.41 18.23
C ARG A 145 -2.72 -17.61 18.63
N VAL A 146 -2.23 -18.84 18.45
CA VAL A 146 -2.93 -20.06 18.88
C VAL A 146 -3.13 -20.07 20.40
N LYS A 147 -2.13 -19.62 21.17
CA LYS A 147 -2.21 -19.57 22.63
C LYS A 147 -3.11 -18.45 23.17
N ASN A 148 -3.12 -17.28 22.52
CA ASN A 148 -3.72 -16.06 23.09
C ASN A 148 -4.95 -15.53 22.33
N CYS A 149 -5.29 -16.10 21.17
CA CYS A 149 -6.44 -15.68 20.38
C CYS A 149 -7.41 -16.84 20.21
N ILE A 150 -8.67 -16.62 20.58
CA ILE A 150 -9.76 -17.58 20.36
C ILE A 150 -10.50 -17.17 19.10
N LYS A 151 -10.71 -18.12 18.18
CA LYS A 151 -11.53 -17.86 16.99
C LYS A 151 -12.99 -17.73 17.41
N LEU A 152 -13.67 -16.69 16.95
CA LEU A 152 -15.04 -16.39 17.36
C LEU A 152 -16.01 -17.58 17.14
N ASN A 153 -15.83 -18.33 16.05
CA ASN A 153 -16.67 -19.48 15.73
C ASN A 153 -16.52 -20.67 16.69
N THR A 154 -15.46 -20.73 17.50
CA THR A 154 -15.26 -21.86 18.43
C THR A 154 -16.12 -21.76 19.67
N PHE A 155 -16.78 -20.63 19.92
CA PHE A 155 -17.65 -20.44 21.10
C PHE A 155 -19.01 -19.82 20.80
N ILE A 156 -19.25 -19.31 19.59
CA ILE A 156 -20.61 -18.94 19.16
C ILE A 156 -21.43 -20.16 18.72
N ASN A 157 -20.78 -21.18 18.15
CA ASN A 157 -21.45 -22.39 17.64
C ASN A 157 -21.52 -23.52 18.69
N ILE A 158 -21.42 -23.18 19.98
CA ILE A 158 -21.66 -24.15 21.05
C ILE A 158 -23.18 -24.15 21.30
N PRO A 159 -23.88 -25.28 21.09
CA PRO A 159 -25.31 -25.39 21.34
C PRO A 159 -25.68 -25.11 22.80
#